data_AF-A0A2G8JDL2-F1
#
_entry.id   AF-A0A2G8JDL2-F1
#
_cell.length_a   1.000
_cell.length_b   1.000
_cell.length_c   1.000
_cell.angle_alpha   90.00
_cell.angle_beta   90.00
_cell.angle_gamma   90.00
#
_symmetry.space_group_name_H-M   'P 1'
#
loop_
_entity.id
_entity.type
_entity.pdbx_description
1 polymer ?
#
loop_
_entity_poly.entity_id
_entity_poly.type
_entity_poly.pdbx_seq_one_letter_code
_entity_poly.pdbx_strand_id
1 'polypeptide(L)'
;MLSKRQKHGKYIEKARQTAEEREEEADKMPIRHISDLSANAEELFSKVAEPGKGSGRSGFTLTKSGKQLFNSSHKDEEFYIPHVAPDHRTEMGLGVNSFEQQASEDVLEMTQDESRLMHNNQQKTKWDRKRKRFVGSGGKEKMKKIKTESGTYISSSYKKNIYQDWLERSKEEGVNFDNLANEFTTKGEDAEDDYRRSGEF
;
A
#
# COMPACT_ATOMS: atom_id res chain seq x y z
N MET A 1 -36.81 59.35 -3.39
CA MET A 1 -37.34 58.00 -3.08
C MET A 1 -38.13 57.37 -4.25
N LEU A 2 -38.99 58.10 -4.97
CA LEU A 2 -39.82 57.52 -6.04
C LEU A 2 -39.03 57.06 -7.29
N SER A 3 -37.91 57.69 -7.65
CA SER A 3 -37.17 57.36 -8.89
C SER A 3 -36.49 55.99 -8.87
N LYS A 4 -36.03 55.53 -7.69
CA LYS A 4 -35.46 54.19 -7.53
C LYS A 4 -36.57 53.14 -7.65
N ARG A 5 -37.71 53.37 -7.01
CA ARG A 5 -38.88 52.47 -7.06
C ARG A 5 -39.41 52.29 -8.48
N GLN A 6 -39.43 53.36 -9.30
CA GLN A 6 -39.82 53.26 -10.71
C GLN A 6 -38.85 52.42 -11.55
N LYS A 7 -37.53 52.53 -11.30
CA LYS A 7 -36.54 51.69 -11.99
C LYS A 7 -36.68 50.22 -11.59
N HIS A 8 -36.82 49.94 -10.29
CA HIS A 8 -36.98 48.56 -9.80
C HIS A 8 -38.30 47.93 -10.25
N GLY A 9 -39.38 48.71 -10.37
CA GLY A 9 -40.68 48.22 -10.88
C GLY A 9 -40.56 47.59 -12.28
N LYS A 10 -39.84 48.23 -13.20
CA LYS A 10 -39.66 47.73 -14.58
C LYS A 10 -38.93 46.37 -14.64
N TYR A 11 -37.97 46.14 -13.74
CA TYR A 11 -37.25 44.86 -13.70
C TYR A 11 -38.10 43.73 -13.13
N ILE A 12 -38.97 44.04 -12.17
CA ILE A 12 -39.89 43.07 -11.56
C ILE A 12 -40.93 42.62 -12.59
N GLU A 13 -41.49 43.54 -13.37
CA GLU A 13 -42.46 43.22 -14.42
C GLU A 13 -41.84 42.32 -15.51
N LYS A 14 -40.59 42.58 -15.91
CA LYS A 14 -39.89 41.74 -16.89
C LYS A 14 -39.62 40.32 -16.36
N ALA A 15 -39.22 40.18 -15.09
CA ALA A 15 -38.98 38.88 -14.48
C ALA A 15 -40.26 38.04 -14.38
N ARG A 16 -41.41 38.70 -14.17
CA ARG A 16 -42.72 38.04 -14.13
C ARG A 16 -43.14 37.52 -15.50
N GLN A 17 -42.97 38.33 -16.55
CA GLN A 17 -43.25 37.92 -17.93
C GLN A 17 -42.42 36.70 -18.36
N THR A 18 -41.12 36.69 -18.03
CA THR A 18 -40.26 35.53 -18.36
C THR A 18 -40.60 34.26 -17.58
N ALA A 19 -41.20 34.39 -16.39
CA ALA A 19 -41.63 33.24 -15.61
C ALA A 19 -42.92 32.64 -16.20
N GLU A 20 -43.87 33.50 -16.59
CA GLU A 20 -45.12 33.08 -17.25
C GLU A 20 -44.83 32.39 -18.60
N GLU A 21 -43.91 32.92 -19.41
CA GLU A 21 -43.49 32.27 -20.67
C GLU A 21 -42.89 30.86 -20.46
N ARG A 22 -42.17 30.64 -19.35
CA ARG A 22 -41.53 29.35 -19.04
C ARG A 22 -42.54 28.31 -18.53
N GLU A 23 -43.57 28.74 -17.81
CA GLU A 23 -44.65 27.86 -17.37
C GLU A 23 -45.50 27.41 -18.58
N GLU A 24 -45.78 28.32 -19.53
CA GLU A 24 -46.50 27.98 -20.76
C GLU A 24 -45.73 27.01 -21.68
N GLU A 25 -44.39 27.01 -21.65
CA GLU A 25 -43.57 26.02 -22.37
C GLU A 25 -43.54 24.65 -21.68
N ALA A 26 -43.61 24.61 -20.35
CA ALA A 26 -43.58 23.35 -19.60
C ALA A 26 -44.84 22.51 -19.83
N ASP A 27 -46.01 23.16 -19.99
CA ASP A 27 -47.27 22.49 -20.26
C ASP A 27 -47.39 21.91 -21.68
N LYS A 28 -46.51 22.30 -22.61
CA LYS A 28 -46.53 21.81 -24.01
C LYS A 28 -45.66 20.57 -24.24
N MET A 29 -44.97 20.04 -23.22
CA MET A 29 -44.09 18.88 -23.36
C MET A 29 -44.83 17.55 -23.15
N PRO A 30 -44.80 16.60 -24.11
CA PRO A 30 -45.52 15.34 -23.97
C PRO A 30 -44.82 14.39 -22.98
N ILE A 31 -45.59 13.91 -22.00
CA ILE A 31 -45.16 12.96 -20.96
C ILE A 31 -45.06 11.55 -21.56
N ARG A 32 -43.88 10.92 -21.48
CA ARG A 32 -43.65 9.53 -21.94
C ARG A 32 -44.13 8.53 -20.88
N HIS A 33 -45.00 7.59 -21.29
CA HIS A 33 -45.66 6.64 -20.38
C HIS A 33 -44.82 5.35 -20.18
N ILE A 34 -44.80 4.84 -18.95
CA ILE A 34 -43.88 3.78 -18.45
C ILE A 34 -44.15 2.38 -19.05
N SER A 35 -45.23 2.22 -19.82
CA SER A 35 -45.63 0.96 -20.46
C SER A 35 -44.60 0.38 -21.43
N ASP A 36 -43.72 1.21 -21.98
CA ASP A 36 -42.83 0.81 -23.08
C ASP A 36 -41.58 0.05 -22.59
N LEU A 37 -41.32 0.02 -21.27
CA LEU A 37 -40.18 -0.70 -20.66
C LEU A 37 -40.46 -2.20 -20.43
N SER A 38 -41.73 -2.61 -20.38
CA SER A 38 -42.11 -3.99 -20.09
C SER A 38 -41.94 -4.93 -21.29
N ALA A 39 -41.88 -4.40 -22.50
CA ALA A 39 -41.92 -5.20 -23.73
C ALA A 39 -40.59 -5.87 -24.11
N ASN A 40 -39.46 -5.49 -23.49
CA ASN A 40 -38.14 -5.98 -23.88
C ASN A 40 -37.39 -6.75 -22.77
N ALA A 41 -38.13 -7.37 -21.86
CA ALA A 41 -37.53 -8.18 -20.80
C ALA A 41 -37.03 -9.54 -21.31
N GLU A 42 -37.69 -10.13 -22.30
CA GLU A 42 -37.39 -11.49 -22.80
C GLU A 42 -36.05 -11.56 -23.55
N GLU A 43 -35.66 -10.50 -24.26
CA GLU A 43 -34.38 -10.42 -24.97
C GLU A 43 -33.19 -10.41 -23.99
N LEU A 44 -33.36 -9.78 -22.82
CA LEU A 44 -32.33 -9.66 -21.78
C LEU A 44 -32.02 -10.98 -21.07
N PHE A 45 -33.02 -11.85 -20.90
CA PHE A 45 -32.83 -13.13 -20.21
C PHE A 45 -32.22 -14.23 -21.09
N SER A 46 -32.27 -14.09 -22.43
CA SER A 46 -31.70 -15.08 -23.36
C SER A 46 -30.17 -14.98 -23.53
N LYS A 47 -29.54 -13.91 -23.06
CA LYS A 47 -28.08 -13.68 -23.16
C LYS A 47 -27.33 -14.37 -22.00
N VAL A 48 -27.24 -15.69 -22.04
CA VAL A 48 -26.41 -16.47 -21.11
C VAL A 48 -24.93 -16.23 -21.43
N ALA A 49 -24.19 -15.61 -20.51
CA ALA A 49 -22.75 -15.40 -20.64
C ALA A 49 -21.99 -16.66 -20.19
N GLU A 50 -21.41 -17.39 -21.15
CA GLU A 50 -20.45 -18.46 -20.86
C GLU A 50 -19.12 -17.87 -20.36
N PRO A 51 -18.45 -18.47 -19.35
CA PRO A 51 -17.12 -18.04 -18.92
C PRO A 51 -16.06 -18.49 -19.93
N GLY A 52 -15.96 -17.76 -21.03
CA GLY A 52 -14.91 -17.91 -22.03
C GLY A 52 -13.56 -17.42 -21.49
N LYS A 53 -12.54 -18.27 -21.57
CA LYS A 53 -11.13 -17.92 -21.37
C LYS A 53 -10.78 -16.68 -22.19
N GLY A 54 -10.28 -15.64 -21.53
CA GLY A 54 -9.88 -14.39 -22.15
C GLY A 54 -8.88 -14.61 -23.28
N SER A 55 -9.33 -14.39 -24.51
CA SER A 55 -8.49 -14.19 -25.68
C SER A 55 -8.22 -12.70 -25.82
N GLY A 56 -6.95 -12.35 -25.95
CA GLY A 56 -6.44 -11.01 -25.71
C GLY A 56 -6.74 -9.99 -26.80
N ARG A 57 -6.64 -8.71 -26.41
CA ARG A 57 -6.12 -7.65 -27.27
C ARG A 57 -5.10 -6.81 -26.49
N SER A 58 -3.84 -7.19 -26.69
CA SER A 58 -2.62 -6.37 -26.82
C SER A 58 -2.61 -4.96 -26.23
N GLY A 59 -1.78 -4.79 -25.20
CA GLY A 59 -0.61 -3.90 -25.22
C GLY A 59 -0.82 -2.40 -25.49
N PHE A 60 -0.79 -1.60 -24.41
CA PHE A 60 -0.18 -0.27 -24.43
C PHE A 60 0.47 0.02 -23.07
N THR A 61 1.81 0.09 -23.07
CA THR A 61 2.59 0.59 -21.93
C THR A 61 2.53 2.13 -21.94
N LEU A 62 2.08 2.77 -20.86
CA LEU A 62 2.46 4.16 -20.60
C LEU A 62 2.43 4.49 -19.10
N THR A 63 3.65 4.62 -18.58
CA THR A 63 4.14 5.57 -17.57
C THR A 63 3.14 6.31 -16.67
N LYS A 64 3.36 6.16 -15.36
CA LYS A 64 3.44 7.18 -14.30
C LYS A 64 2.65 8.52 -14.48
N SER A 65 1.83 8.78 -13.45
CA SER A 65 1.22 10.05 -13.04
C SER A 65 0.09 10.64 -13.91
N GLY A 66 -1.09 10.03 -13.84
CA GLY A 66 -2.34 10.74 -14.07
C GLY A 66 -2.81 11.36 -12.76
N LYS A 67 -2.74 12.68 -12.61
CA LYS A 67 -3.54 13.40 -11.61
C LYS A 67 -4.99 13.03 -11.89
N GLN A 68 -5.63 12.34 -10.96
CA GLN A 68 -7.06 12.04 -11.04
C GLN A 68 -7.77 13.38 -11.15
N LEU A 69 -8.39 13.62 -12.31
CA LEU A 69 -9.34 14.70 -12.48
C LEU A 69 -10.47 14.39 -11.52
N PHE A 70 -10.52 15.12 -10.40
CA PHE A 70 -11.72 15.14 -9.57
C PHE A 70 -12.86 15.56 -10.51
N ASN A 71 -13.81 14.66 -10.72
CA ASN A 71 -15.07 14.98 -11.39
C ASN A 71 -15.74 16.08 -10.55
N SER A 72 -15.50 17.34 -10.87
CA SER A 72 -16.23 18.46 -10.30
C SER A 72 -17.66 18.35 -10.82
N SER A 73 -18.50 17.67 -10.05
CA SER A 73 -19.92 17.63 -10.33
C SER A 73 -20.42 19.08 -10.40
N HIS A 74 -21.16 19.44 -11.46
CA HIS A 74 -21.78 20.76 -11.63
C HIS A 74 -22.98 20.95 -10.68
N LYS A 75 -22.84 20.48 -9.45
CA LYS A 75 -23.86 20.58 -8.40
C LYS A 75 -23.47 21.78 -7.55
N ASP A 76 -24.31 22.81 -7.56
CA ASP A 76 -24.12 23.97 -6.71
C ASP A 76 -24.32 23.55 -5.25
N GLU A 77 -23.27 23.64 -4.44
CA GLU A 77 -23.29 23.20 -3.03
C GLU A 77 -24.35 23.92 -2.21
N GLU A 78 -24.70 25.16 -2.57
CA GLU A 78 -25.66 25.99 -1.84
C GLU A 78 -27.14 25.72 -2.19
N PHE A 79 -27.43 25.22 -3.40
CA PHE A 79 -28.80 25.12 -3.92
C PHE A 79 -29.18 23.72 -4.41
N TYR A 80 -28.23 22.79 -4.49
CA TYR A 80 -28.50 21.43 -4.91
C TYR A 80 -29.03 20.60 -3.74
N ILE A 81 -30.32 20.26 -3.79
CA ILE A 81 -30.94 19.30 -2.87
C ILE A 81 -30.87 17.91 -3.52
N PRO A 82 -30.14 16.94 -2.93
CA PRO A 82 -30.10 15.59 -3.47
C PRO A 82 -31.49 14.92 -3.34
N HIS A 83 -31.90 14.20 -4.37
CA HIS A 83 -33.18 13.46 -4.38
C HIS A 83 -33.21 12.32 -3.34
N VAL A 84 -32.04 11.86 -2.91
CA VAL A 84 -31.90 10.72 -2.00
C VAL A 84 -31.15 11.19 -0.76
N ALA A 85 -31.62 10.74 0.41
CA ALA A 85 -30.93 11.00 1.67
C ALA A 85 -29.49 10.46 1.61
N PRO A 86 -28.52 11.12 2.26
CA PRO A 86 -27.13 10.69 2.25
C PRO A 86 -26.96 9.24 2.74
N ASP A 87 -27.76 8.84 3.73
CA ASP A 87 -27.70 7.52 4.37
C ASP A 87 -28.75 6.52 3.87
N HIS A 88 -29.43 6.82 2.75
CA HIS A 88 -30.49 5.97 2.21
C HIS A 88 -30.08 4.50 2.03
N ARG A 89 -28.82 4.23 1.69
CA ARG A 89 -28.30 2.85 1.55
C ARG A 89 -28.19 2.13 2.89
N THR A 90 -27.81 2.86 3.95
CA THR A 90 -27.71 2.35 5.32
C THR A 90 -29.11 2.05 5.87
N GLU A 91 -30.06 2.96 5.65
CA GLU A 91 -31.47 2.77 6.04
C GLU A 91 -32.13 1.57 5.35
N MET A 92 -31.78 1.35 4.07
CA MET A 92 -32.23 0.19 3.31
C MET A 92 -31.57 -1.13 3.75
N GLY A 93 -30.70 -1.13 4.76
CA GLY A 93 -29.96 -2.30 5.22
C GLY A 93 -28.92 -2.83 4.21
N LEU A 94 -28.64 -2.05 3.16
CA LEU A 94 -27.67 -2.36 2.10
C LEU A 94 -26.32 -1.66 2.34
N GLY A 95 -26.17 -1.02 3.50
CA GLY A 95 -24.91 -0.44 3.96
C GLY A 95 -23.92 -1.55 4.31
N VAL A 96 -22.66 -1.36 3.91
CA VAL A 96 -21.56 -2.28 4.29
C VAL A 96 -21.18 -2.12 5.77
N ASN A 97 -21.71 -1.08 6.43
CA ASN A 97 -21.43 -0.77 7.82
C ASN A 97 -22.28 -1.66 8.73
N SER A 98 -21.68 -2.70 9.30
CA SER A 98 -22.31 -3.50 10.35
C SER A 98 -22.31 -2.71 11.67
N PHE A 99 -23.43 -2.74 12.41
CA PHE A 99 -23.50 -2.16 13.77
C PHE A 99 -22.35 -2.64 14.65
N GLU A 100 -21.92 -3.89 14.49
CA GLU A 100 -20.78 -4.47 15.21
C GLU A 100 -19.45 -3.73 14.91
N GLN A 101 -19.24 -3.32 13.65
CA GLN A 101 -18.03 -2.58 13.27
C GLN A 101 -18.06 -1.16 13.85
N GLN A 102 -19.19 -0.48 13.74
CA GLN A 102 -19.39 0.85 14.33
C GLN A 102 -19.22 0.82 15.85
N ALA A 103 -19.83 -0.17 16.52
CA ALA A 103 -19.67 -0.37 17.95
C ALA A 103 -18.22 -0.69 18.33
N SER A 104 -17.49 -1.47 17.52
CA SER A 104 -16.07 -1.77 17.79
C SER A 104 -15.15 -0.56 17.59
N GLU A 105 -15.51 0.36 16.71
CA GLU A 105 -14.76 1.58 16.41
C GLU A 105 -15.01 2.67 17.48
N ASP A 106 -16.26 2.79 17.95
CA ASP A 106 -16.67 3.71 19.02
C ASP A 106 -16.33 3.21 20.43
N VAL A 107 -15.81 1.98 20.58
CA VAL A 107 -15.23 1.51 21.85
C VAL A 107 -13.93 2.29 22.10
N LEU A 108 -14.10 3.42 22.78
CA LEU A 108 -13.03 4.31 23.17
C LEU A 108 -12.23 3.67 24.31
N GLU A 109 -11.07 3.10 23.99
CA GLU A 109 -10.14 2.54 24.97
C GLU A 109 -9.47 3.68 25.76
N MET A 110 -10.03 4.01 26.92
CA MET A 110 -9.60 5.13 27.78
C MET A 110 -8.22 4.90 28.47
N THR A 111 -7.39 4.00 27.95
CA THR A 111 -6.05 3.67 28.47
C THR A 111 -4.93 4.38 27.71
N GLN A 112 -5.25 5.31 26.80
CA GLN A 112 -4.28 5.95 25.90
C GLN A 112 -3.43 7.05 26.57
N ASP A 113 -3.72 7.40 27.82
CA ASP A 113 -2.98 8.43 28.57
C ASP A 113 -1.69 7.91 29.24
N GLU A 114 -1.45 6.60 29.21
CA GLU A 114 -0.23 6.03 29.74
C GLU A 114 0.83 5.86 28.64
N SER A 115 1.78 6.80 28.58
CA SER A 115 2.90 6.77 27.62
C SER A 115 3.66 5.44 27.62
N ARG A 116 3.70 4.72 28.74
CA ARG A 116 4.31 3.38 28.86
C ARG A 116 3.57 2.32 28.02
N LEU A 117 2.24 2.35 27.99
CA LEU A 117 1.43 1.40 27.21
C LEU A 117 1.60 1.65 25.70
N MET A 118 1.77 2.92 25.29
CA MET A 118 2.04 3.28 23.90
C MET A 118 3.38 2.71 23.41
N HIS A 119 4.44 2.79 24.22
CA HIS A 119 5.75 2.19 23.88
C HIS A 119 5.65 0.66 23.81
N ASN A 120 4.91 0.02 24.73
CA ASN A 120 4.71 -1.42 24.72
C ASN A 120 3.93 -1.89 23.49
N ASN A 121 2.92 -1.12 23.03
CA ASN A 121 2.18 -1.39 21.80
C ASN A 121 3.08 -1.34 20.55
N GLN A 122 4.00 -0.39 20.47
CA GLN A 122 4.93 -0.26 19.35
C GLN A 122 6.01 -1.35 19.33
N GLN A 123 6.37 -1.90 20.49
CA GLN A 123 7.39 -2.96 20.63
C GLN A 123 6.81 -4.39 20.62
N LYS A 124 5.53 -4.56 20.27
CA LYS A 124 4.91 -5.90 20.19
C LYS A 124 5.59 -6.73 19.11
N THR A 125 6.38 -7.71 19.53
CA THR A 125 6.88 -8.75 18.65
C THR A 125 5.80 -9.80 18.45
N LYS A 126 5.46 -10.09 17.20
CA LYS A 126 4.45 -11.09 16.85
C LYS A 126 5.14 -12.42 16.59
N TRP A 127 4.66 -13.50 17.19
CA TRP A 127 5.13 -14.85 16.84
C TRP A 127 4.62 -15.22 15.44
N ASP A 128 5.53 -15.37 14.48
CA ASP A 128 5.22 -15.93 13.17
C ASP A 128 5.12 -17.46 13.30
N ARG A 129 3.89 -17.98 13.23
CA ARG A 129 3.57 -19.41 13.36
C ARG A 129 4.20 -20.26 12.26
N LYS A 130 4.48 -19.70 11.08
CA LYS A 130 5.07 -20.41 9.94
C LYS A 130 6.58 -20.45 10.07
N ARG A 131 7.20 -19.29 10.37
CA ARG A 131 8.66 -19.17 10.51
C ARG A 131 9.18 -19.52 11.90
N LYS A 132 8.28 -19.85 12.84
CA LYS A 132 8.54 -20.24 14.24
C LYS A 132 9.51 -19.28 14.93
N ARG A 133 9.32 -17.99 14.73
CA ARG A 133 10.16 -16.92 15.28
C ARG A 133 9.34 -15.67 15.56
N PHE A 134 9.80 -14.83 16.48
CA PHE A 134 9.22 -13.50 16.69
C PHE A 134 9.64 -12.54 15.56
N VAL A 135 8.66 -11.83 14.99
CA VAL A 135 8.84 -10.81 13.95
C VAL A 135 8.34 -9.48 14.51
N GLY A 136 9.17 -8.44 14.42
CA GLY A 136 8.77 -7.08 14.82
C GLY A 136 7.84 -6.45 13.78
N SER A 137 6.84 -5.70 14.24
CA SER A 137 5.88 -4.96 13.40
C SER A 137 6.54 -3.93 12.47
N GLY A 138 7.71 -3.41 12.84
CA GLY A 138 8.33 -2.25 12.19
C GLY A 138 9.26 -2.51 11.01
N GLY A 139 9.29 -3.70 10.39
CA GLY A 139 10.03 -4.02 9.14
C GLY A 139 11.56 -3.83 9.16
N LYS A 140 12.10 -3.19 10.19
CA LYS A 140 13.52 -2.99 10.45
C LYS A 140 14.00 -4.20 11.23
N GLU A 141 14.35 -5.27 10.52
CA GLU A 141 15.18 -6.31 11.13
C GLU A 141 16.38 -5.61 11.77
N LYS A 142 16.59 -5.82 13.07
CA LYS A 142 17.67 -5.16 13.81
C LYS A 142 18.98 -5.51 13.11
N MET A 143 19.57 -4.55 12.40
CA MET A 143 20.87 -4.68 11.77
C MET A 143 21.86 -5.11 12.85
N LYS A 144 22.24 -6.39 12.85
CA LYS A 144 23.13 -6.95 13.86
C LYS A 144 24.46 -6.19 13.77
N LYS A 145 24.97 -5.72 14.90
CA LYS A 145 26.26 -5.02 14.98
C LYS A 145 27.24 -5.88 15.77
N ILE A 146 28.50 -5.84 15.38
CA ILE A 146 29.61 -6.54 16.03
C ILE A 146 30.53 -5.48 16.60
N LYS A 147 30.95 -5.67 17.85
CA LYS A 147 31.98 -4.83 18.48
C LYS A 147 33.35 -5.34 18.02
N THR A 148 34.15 -4.48 17.40
CA THR A 148 35.52 -4.80 17.03
C THR A 148 36.45 -4.72 18.24
N GLU A 149 37.66 -5.28 18.11
CA GLU A 149 38.73 -5.15 19.11
C GLU A 149 39.06 -3.68 19.43
N SER A 150 38.93 -2.80 18.42
CA SER A 150 39.07 -1.34 18.57
C SER A 150 37.88 -0.66 19.28
N GLY A 151 36.87 -1.42 19.69
CA GLY A 151 35.69 -0.92 20.41
C GLY A 151 34.57 -0.34 19.53
N THR A 152 34.80 -0.21 18.22
CA THR A 152 33.83 0.34 17.28
C THR A 152 32.76 -0.69 16.90
N TYR A 153 31.51 -0.25 16.74
CA TYR A 153 30.44 -1.11 16.25
C TYR A 153 30.36 -1.07 14.72
N ILE A 154 30.63 -2.21 14.08
CA ILE A 154 30.49 -2.38 12.63
C ILE A 154 29.27 -3.28 12.36
N SER A 155 28.57 -3.04 11.25
CA SER A 155 27.50 -3.93 10.80
C SER A 155 28.02 -5.36 10.61
N SER A 156 27.26 -6.36 11.05
CA SER A 156 27.62 -7.78 10.89
C SER A 156 27.79 -8.17 9.42
N SER A 157 27.26 -7.37 8.48
CA SER A 157 27.47 -7.57 7.04
C SER A 157 28.93 -7.48 6.62
N TYR A 158 29.81 -6.82 7.39
CA TYR A 158 31.24 -6.75 7.07
C TYR A 158 32.01 -8.00 7.50
N LYS A 159 31.52 -8.73 8.51
CA LYS A 159 32.07 -10.03 8.90
C LYS A 159 31.48 -11.13 8.02
N LYS A 160 31.90 -11.17 6.76
CA LYS A 160 31.65 -12.31 5.87
C LYS A 160 32.83 -13.27 6.01
N ASN A 161 32.60 -14.54 6.27
CA ASN A 161 33.65 -15.55 6.40
C ASN A 161 34.18 -15.96 5.01
N ILE A 162 34.53 -14.99 4.16
CA ILE A 162 34.85 -15.19 2.73
C ILE A 162 35.97 -16.23 2.55
N TYR A 163 36.96 -16.23 3.43
CA TYR A 163 38.06 -17.20 3.40
C TYR A 163 37.61 -18.62 3.75
N GLN A 164 36.72 -18.79 4.73
CA GLN A 164 36.20 -20.12 5.07
C GLN A 164 35.29 -20.63 3.96
N ASP A 165 34.43 -19.77 3.42
CA ASP A 165 33.56 -20.11 2.29
C ASP A 165 34.39 -20.49 1.05
N TRP A 166 35.52 -19.79 0.81
CA TRP A 166 36.47 -20.15 -0.24
C TRP A 166 37.16 -21.47 0.04
N LEU A 167 37.63 -21.70 1.26
CA LEU A 167 38.30 -22.96 1.64
C LEU A 167 37.36 -24.16 1.50
N GLU A 168 36.10 -24.02 1.91
CA GLU A 168 35.07 -25.04 1.74
C GLU A 168 34.83 -25.31 0.24
N ARG A 169 34.66 -24.26 -0.57
CA ARG A 169 34.49 -24.39 -2.02
C ARG A 169 35.70 -25.01 -2.71
N SER A 170 36.92 -24.64 -2.32
CA SER A 170 38.13 -25.19 -2.95
C SER A 170 38.43 -26.62 -2.53
N LYS A 171 37.98 -27.05 -1.34
CA LYS A 171 37.97 -28.47 -0.95
C LYS A 171 36.97 -29.27 -1.79
N GLU A 172 35.80 -28.72 -2.05
CA GLU A 172 34.80 -29.32 -2.95
C GLU A 172 35.30 -29.41 -4.40
N GLU A 173 36.08 -28.44 -4.87
CA GLU A 173 36.70 -28.43 -6.20
C GLU A 173 37.98 -29.31 -6.32
N GLY A 174 38.32 -30.06 -5.26
CA GLY A 174 39.42 -31.04 -5.29
C GLY A 174 40.83 -30.43 -5.38
N VAL A 175 40.99 -29.14 -5.08
CA VAL A 175 42.30 -28.49 -5.01
C VAL A 175 42.97 -28.91 -3.72
N ASN A 176 43.92 -29.84 -3.82
CA ASN A 176 44.64 -30.41 -2.69
C ASN A 176 45.77 -29.47 -2.24
N PHE A 177 45.49 -28.59 -1.28
CA PHE A 177 46.45 -27.62 -0.74
C PHE A 177 47.58 -28.23 0.11
N ASP A 178 47.48 -29.51 0.48
CA ASP A 178 48.48 -30.19 1.32
C ASP A 178 49.83 -30.36 0.60
N ASN A 179 49.86 -30.25 -0.75
CA ASN A 179 51.10 -30.31 -1.53
C ASN A 179 51.82 -28.97 -1.72
N LEU A 180 51.18 -27.81 -1.48
CA LEU A 180 51.84 -26.51 -1.68
C LEU A 180 52.61 -26.03 -0.43
N ALA A 181 52.24 -26.53 0.75
CA ALA A 181 52.93 -26.20 2.01
C ALA A 181 54.28 -26.92 2.16
N ASN A 182 54.55 -27.96 1.37
CA ASN A 182 55.71 -28.84 1.55
C ASN A 182 56.94 -28.45 0.70
N GLU A 183 56.82 -27.49 -0.22
CA GLU A 183 57.92 -27.08 -1.10
C GLU A 183 58.56 -25.74 -0.70
N PHE A 184 57.99 -25.00 0.26
CA PHE A 184 58.58 -23.76 0.78
C PHE A 184 59.37 -23.96 2.08
N THR A 185 59.17 -25.07 2.80
CA THR A 185 59.85 -25.35 4.08
C THR A 185 61.09 -26.22 3.94
N THR A 186 61.21 -27.00 2.86
CA THR A 186 62.24 -28.05 2.71
C THR A 186 63.58 -27.57 2.14
N LYS A 187 63.81 -26.25 2.01
CA LYS A 187 65.12 -25.67 1.61
C LYS A 187 65.84 -24.89 2.72
N GLY A 188 65.33 -24.92 3.95
CA GLY A 188 65.85 -24.09 5.05
C GLY A 188 66.46 -24.83 6.25
N GLU A 189 66.30 -26.15 6.40
CA GLU A 189 66.56 -26.81 7.69
C GLU A 189 67.84 -27.68 7.78
N ASP A 190 68.60 -27.87 6.70
CA ASP A 190 69.76 -28.79 6.71
C ASP A 190 71.12 -28.15 7.12
N ALA A 191 71.16 -27.01 7.83
CA ALA A 191 72.42 -26.28 8.07
C ALA A 191 72.77 -25.93 9.53
N GLU A 192 72.03 -26.40 10.55
CA GLU A 192 72.20 -25.90 11.93
C GLU A 192 72.64 -26.93 12.99
N ASP A 193 72.94 -28.19 12.62
CA ASP A 193 73.19 -29.25 13.62
C ASP A 193 74.66 -29.47 14.05
N ASP A 194 75.63 -28.74 13.50
CA ASP A 194 77.06 -29.01 13.77
C ASP A 194 77.68 -28.25 14.97
N TYR A 195 76.97 -27.37 15.66
CA TYR A 195 77.56 -26.50 16.71
C TYR A 195 77.34 -26.93 18.17
N ARG A 196 76.81 -28.12 18.46
CA ARG A 196 76.49 -28.56 19.85
C ARG A 196 77.41 -29.62 20.46
N ARG A 197 78.50 -30.03 19.82
CA ARG A 197 79.40 -31.07 20.36
C ARG A 197 80.88 -30.67 20.42
N SER A 198 81.18 -29.58 21.11
CA SER A 198 82.55 -29.33 21.60
C SER A 198 82.52 -28.40 22.81
N GLY A 199 82.30 -28.98 23.99
CA GLY A 199 82.38 -28.24 25.24
C GLY A 199 81.97 -29.10 26.42
N GLU A 200 82.87 -29.99 26.85
CA GLU A 200 83.23 -30.20 28.26
C GLU A 200 84.20 -31.39 28.40
N PHE A 201 85.39 -31.05 28.93
CA PHE A 201 86.44 -31.80 29.62
C PHE A 201 86.87 -33.21 29.16
#